data_AF-A0A3N1A4B4-F1
#
_entry.id   AF-A0A3N1A4B4-F1
#
_cell.length_a   1.000
_cell.length_b   1.000
_cell.length_c   1.000
_cell.angle_alpha   90.00
_cell.angle_beta   90.00
_cell.angle_gamma   90.00
#
_symmetry.space_group_name_H-M   'P 1'
#
loop_
_entity.id
_entity.type
_entity.pdbx_description
1 polymer ?
#
loop_
_entity_poly.entity_id
_entity_poly.type
_entity_poly.pdbx_seq_one_letter_code
_entity_poly.pdbx_strand_id
1 'polypeptide(L)' 'MKTVIDLDEELLDRARRELGTSTKKETIHEALRLVAERGARLAAIQELMSIDRDWDGIVDDDKTPTSGRDAA' A
#
# COMPACT_ATOMS: atom_id res chain seq x y z
N MET A 1 21.11 -9.22 18.49
CA MET A 1 20.44 -9.18 19.81
C MET A 1 19.56 -10.40 19.94
N LYS A 2 19.51 -11.04 21.12
CA LYS A 2 18.55 -12.11 21.41
C LYS A 2 17.51 -11.54 22.38
N THR A 3 16.25 -11.66 22.01
CA THR A 3 15.12 -11.24 22.84
C THR A 3 14.29 -12.47 23.14
N VAL A 4 13.92 -12.65 24.41
CA VAL A 4 12.98 -13.69 24.82
C VAL A 4 11.62 -13.01 24.96
N ILE A 5 10.65 -13.50 24.20
CA ILE A 5 9.27 -13.04 24.24
C ILE A 5 8.37 -14.27 24.23
N ASP A 6 7.23 -14.18 24.91
CA ASP A 6 6.15 -15.14 24.71
C ASP A 6 5.42 -14.81 23.42
N LEU A 7 5.12 -15.84 22.64
CA LEU A 7 4.48 -15.69 21.34
C LEU A 7 3.33 -16.68 21.24
N ASP A 8 2.21 -16.20 20.71
CA ASP A 8 1.10 -17.06 20.34
C ASP A 8 1.51 -17.96 19.16
N GLU A 9 1.59 -19.27 19.42
CA GLU A 9 2.01 -20.24 18.42
C GLU A 9 1.01 -20.38 17.28
N GLU A 10 -0.29 -20.19 17.51
CA GLU A 10 -1.30 -20.27 16.46
C GLU A 10 -1.16 -19.10 15.49
N LEU A 11 -0.98 -17.88 16.02
CA LEU A 11 -0.73 -16.70 15.19
C LEU A 11 0.57 -16.82 14.40
N LEU A 12 1.64 -17.33 15.03
CA LEU A 12 2.90 -17.56 14.35
C LEU A 12 2.74 -18.57 13.21
N ASP A 13 1.98 -19.64 13.42
CA ASP A 13 1.82 -20.69 12.42
C ASP A 13 0.96 -20.23 11.24
N ARG A 14 -0.05 -19.39 11.49
CA ARG A 14 -0.81 -18.70 10.44
C ARG A 14 0.08 -17.77 9.63
N ALA A 15 0.83 -16.89 10.30
CA ALA A 15 1.76 -15.98 9.64
C ALA A 15 2.80 -16.74 8.81
N ARG A 16 3.30 -17.88 9.32
CA ARG A 16 4.24 -18.74 8.60
C ARG A 16 3.69 -19.22 7.27
N ARG A 17 2.44 -19.67 7.25
CA ARG A 17 1.74 -20.15 6.03
C ARG A 17 1.47 -19.00 5.06
N GLU A 18 0.99 -17.87 5.55
CA GLU A 18 0.69 -16.68 4.73
C GLU A 18 1.96 -16.09 4.10
N LEU A 19 3.06 -16.04 4.85
CA LEU A 19 4.34 -15.49 4.40
C LEU A 19 5.22 -16.51 3.66
N GLY A 20 4.86 -17.81 3.67
CA GLY A 20 5.65 -18.87 3.03
C GLY A 20 7.02 -19.11 3.67
N THR A 21 7.15 -18.83 4.97
CA THR A 21 8.43 -18.91 5.70
C THR A 21 8.62 -20.26 6.38
N SER A 22 9.87 -20.63 6.67
CA SER A 22 10.19 -21.94 7.22
C SER A 22 10.57 -21.93 8.70
N THR A 23 11.02 -20.78 9.21
CA THR A 23 11.49 -20.67 10.60
C THR A 23 10.79 -19.54 11.35
N LYS A 24 10.62 -19.69 12.67
CA LYS A 24 10.01 -18.65 13.53
C LYS A 24 10.69 -17.28 13.35
N LYS A 25 12.04 -17.28 13.28
CA LYS A 25 12.83 -16.07 13.08
C LYS A 25 12.52 -15.38 11.75
N GLU A 26 12.44 -16.17 10.68
CA GLU A 26 12.12 -15.67 9.35
C GLU A 26 10.69 -15.11 9.31
N THR A 27 9.72 -15.82 9.87
CA THR A 27 8.33 -15.37 9.98
C THR A 27 8.23 -14.04 10.74
N ILE A 28 8.89 -13.93 11.90
CA ILE A 28 8.88 -12.71 12.72
C ILE A 28 9.53 -11.55 11.96
N HIS A 29 10.68 -11.78 11.32
CA HIS A 29 11.34 -10.72 10.57
C HIS A 29 10.51 -10.25 9.37
N GLU A 30 9.89 -11.15 8.60
CA GLU A 30 9.04 -10.71 7.49
C GLU A 30 7.74 -10.07 7.92
N ALA A 31 7.11 -10.53 8.99
CA ALA A 31 5.95 -9.85 9.55
C ALA A 31 6.30 -8.40 9.95
N LEU A 32 7.45 -8.19 10.61
CA LEU A 32 7.89 -6.84 11.00
C LEU A 32 8.20 -5.96 9.79
N ARG A 33 8.87 -6.48 8.75
CA ARG A 33 9.12 -5.73 7.51
C ARG A 33 7.83 -5.33 6.82
N LEU A 34 6.89 -6.26 6.68
CA LEU A 34 5.59 -6.01 6.05
C LEU A 34 4.81 -4.90 6.77
N VAL A 35 4.83 -4.88 8.10
CA VAL A 35 4.18 -3.82 8.89
C VAL A 35 4.88 -2.47 8.71
N ALA A 36 6.22 -2.44 8.72
CA ALA A 36 6.98 -1.21 8.52
C ALA A 36 6.74 -0.60 7.13
N GLU A 37 6.74 -1.43 6.08
CA GLU A 37 6.47 -1.02 4.71
C GLU A 37 5.02 -0.56 4.53
N ARG A 38 4.06 -1.21 5.21
CA ARG A 38 2.66 -0.78 5.21
C ARG A 38 2.51 0.62 5.80
N GLY A 39 3.22 0.93 6.88
CA GLY A 39 3.24 2.27 7.48
C GLY A 39 3.75 3.33 6.51
N ALA A 40 4.87 3.06 5.86
CA ALA A 40 5.45 3.97 4.86
C ALA A 40 4.49 4.22 3.68
N ARG A 41 3.84 3.16 3.17
CA ARG A 41 2.86 3.29 2.09
C ARG A 41 1.65 4.14 2.50
N LEU A 42 1.12 3.94 3.70
CA LEU A 42 -0.02 4.72 4.20
C LEU A 42 0.34 6.19 4.41
N ALA A 43 1.53 6.47 4.95
CA ALA A 43 2.02 7.83 5.13
C ALA A 43 2.15 8.54 3.77
N ALA A 44 2.72 7.88 2.76
CA ALA A 44 2.84 8.43 1.41
C ALA A 44 1.46 8.72 0.76
N ILE A 45 0.46 7.84 0.98
CA ILE A 45 -0.91 8.07 0.51
C ILE A 45 -1.53 9.28 1.22
N GLN A 46 -1.37 9.38 2.55
CA GLN A 46 -1.88 10.51 3.32
C GLN A 46 -1.22 11.82 2.89
N GLU A 47 0.08 11.83 2.66
CA GLU A 47 0.81 12.98 2.11
C GLU A 47 0.21 13.37 0.76
N LEU A 48 0.07 12.43 -0.18
CA LEU A 48 -0.54 12.69 -1.48
C LEU A 48 -1.95 13.27 -1.37
N MET A 49 -2.78 12.74 -0.47
CA MET A 49 -4.15 13.23 -0.24
C MET A 49 -4.20 14.61 0.45
N SER A 50 -3.14 14.98 1.19
CA SER A 50 -3.04 16.28 1.85
C SER A 50 -2.56 17.39 0.91
N ILE A 51 -2.06 17.03 -0.28
CA ILE A 51 -1.73 18.02 -1.30
C ILE A 51 -3.05 18.54 -1.87
N ASP A 52 -3.45 19.72 -1.41
CA ASP A 52 -4.50 20.53 -2.02
C ASP A 52 -3.99 21.05 -3.36
N ARG A 53 -4.15 20.24 -4.42
CA ARG A 53 -3.96 20.71 -5.80
C ARG A 53 -5.31 21.08 -6.36
N ASP A 54 -5.42 22.33 -6.78
CA ASP A 54 -6.40 22.76 -7.76
C ASP A 54 -6.16 21.98 -9.07
N TRP A 55 -6.80 20.81 -9.16
CA TRP A 55 -6.71 19.89 -10.28
C TRP A 55 -7.69 20.28 -11.41
N ASP A 56 -8.57 21.25 -11.15
CA ASP A 56 -9.55 21.78 -12.08
C ASP A 56 -8.85 22.41 -13.30
N GLY A 57 -7.77 23.17 -13.07
CA GLY A 57 -7.04 23.86 -14.14
C GLY A 57 -6.10 23.00 -15.00
N ILE A 58 -6.01 21.67 -14.77
CA ILE A 58 -5.11 20.77 -15.53
C ILE A 58 -5.84 20.07 -16.69
N VAL A 59 -7.16 19.95 -16.61
CA VAL A 59 -7.96 19.42 -17.71
C VAL A 59 -8.37 20.60 -18.57
N ASP A 60 -7.49 21.02 -19.49
CA ASP A 60 -7.91 21.91 -20.57
C ASP A 60 -9.17 21.32 -21.24
N ASP A 61 -10.16 22.18 -21.50
CA ASP A 61 -11.42 21.90 -22.22
C ASP A 61 -11.21 21.23 -23.61
N ASP A 62 -9.97 21.09 -24.07
CA ASP A 62 -9.56 20.58 -25.38
C ASP A 62 -9.78 19.05 -25.57
N LYS A 63 -10.14 18.32 -24.51
CA LYS A 63 -10.29 16.85 -24.59
C LYS A 63 -11.72 16.37 -24.85
N THR A 64 -12.73 17.24 -24.92
CA THR A 64 -14.03 16.83 -25.44
C THR A 64 -13.97 16.79 -26.96
N PRO A 65 -14.05 15.61 -27.61
CA PRO A 65 -14.16 15.59 -29.05
C PRO A 65 -15.51 16.24 -29.38
N THR A 66 -15.49 17.43 -29.97
CA THR A 66 -16.69 17.95 -30.63
C THR A 66 -16.97 17.00 -31.76
N SER A 67 -17.84 16.01 -31.54
CA SER A 67 -18.46 15.24 -32.60
C SER A 67 -19.36 16.21 -33.36
N GLY A 68 -18.72 17.01 -34.21
CA GLY A 68 -19.33 17.86 -35.21
C GLY A 68 -20.10 16.95 -36.14
N ARG A 69 -21.41 16.93 -35.89
CA ARG A 69 -22.42 16.30 -36.69
C ARG A 69 -22.59 17.14 -37.96
N ASP A 70 -21.60 17.13 -38.84
CA ASP A 70 -21.77 17.65 -40.20
C ASP A 70 -22.34 16.52 -41.05
N ALA A 71 -23.62 16.29 -40.80
CA ALA A 71 -24.53 15.75 -41.79
C ALA A 71 -24.93 16.91 -42.72
N ALA A 72 -24.40 16.93 -43.94
CA ALA A 72 -25.03 17.48 -45.15
C ALA A 72 -24.26 17.03 -46.39
#